data_AF-A0A535J521-F1
#
_entry.id   AF-A0A535J521-F1
#
_cell.length_a   1.000
_cell.length_b   1.000
_cell.length_c   1.000
_cell.angle_alpha   90.00
_cell.angle_beta   90.00
_cell.angle_gamma   90.00
#
_symmetry.space_group_name_H-M   'P 1'
#
loop_
_entity.id
_entity.type
_entity.pdbx_description
1 polymer ?
#
loop_
_entity_poly.entity_id
_entity_poly.type
_entity_poly.pdbx_seq_one_letter_code
_entity_poly.pdbx_strand_id
1 'polypeptide(L)'
;AAEAPGRGEYYWHEVIGVAVTDVAGNQLGTVRDVYRAGGAEVFVVDGGAVGSFDLPAVRAFIRIFAPRRGEIVVDADALDLRPPMQRGEPEP
;
A
#
# COMPACT_ATOMS: atom_id res chain seq x y z
N ALA A 1 10.58 -25.69 3.72
CA ALA A 1 10.54 -24.45 4.53
C ALA A 1 11.21 -23.37 3.70
N ALA A 2 10.59 -22.20 3.53
CA ALA A 2 11.29 -21.08 2.90
C ALA A 2 12.50 -20.72 3.79
N GLU A 3 13.67 -20.48 3.18
CA GLU A 3 14.81 -19.91 3.89
C GLU A 3 14.40 -18.56 4.49
N ALA A 4 15.06 -18.13 5.57
CA ALA A 4 14.82 -16.78 6.09
C ALA A 4 15.39 -15.77 5.09
N PRO A 5 14.66 -14.69 4.76
CA PRO A 5 15.19 -13.67 3.87
C PRO A 5 16.38 -12.98 4.55
N GLY A 6 17.32 -12.47 3.74
CA GLY A 6 18.44 -11.69 4.25
C GLY A 6 17.96 -10.42 4.96
N ARG A 7 18.87 -9.74 5.67
CA ARG A 7 18.52 -8.54 6.43
C ARG A 7 17.96 -7.47 5.49
N GLY A 8 16.69 -7.11 5.68
CA GLY A 8 15.98 -6.10 4.89
C GLY A 8 15.25 -6.65 3.66
N GLU A 9 15.31 -7.96 3.42
CA GLU A 9 14.52 -8.64 2.41
C GLU A 9 13.23 -9.18 3.03
N TYR A 10 12.15 -9.17 2.26
CA TYR A 10 10.84 -9.65 2.67
C TYR A 10 10.21 -10.44 1.53
N TYR A 11 9.55 -11.54 1.86
CA TYR A 11 8.77 -12.28 0.88
C TYR A 11 7.41 -11.61 0.65
N TRP A 12 6.89 -11.72 -0.58
CA TRP A 12 5.57 -11.16 -0.91
C TRP A 12 4.46 -11.71 -0.03
N HIS A 13 4.53 -12.98 0.37
CA HIS A 13 3.56 -13.57 1.29
C HIS A 13 3.61 -12.97 2.72
N GLU A 14 4.72 -12.33 3.11
CA GLU A 14 4.81 -11.58 4.38
C GLU A 14 4.16 -10.20 4.27
N VAL A 15 3.97 -9.69 3.05
CA VAL A 15 3.40 -8.35 2.79
C VAL A 15 1.90 -8.41 2.53
N ILE A 16 1.41 -9.48 1.90
CA ILE A 16 -0.03 -9.68 1.68
C ILE A 16 -0.76 -9.76 3.04
N GLY A 17 -1.85 -9.01 3.18
CA GLY A 17 -2.63 -8.91 4.41
C GLY A 17 -2.15 -7.84 5.39
N VAL A 18 -1.08 -7.11 5.07
CA VAL A 18 -0.56 -6.02 5.92
C VAL A 18 -1.43 -4.76 5.78
N ALA A 19 -1.75 -4.13 6.91
CA ALA A 19 -2.51 -2.89 6.95
C ALA A 19 -1.64 -1.72 6.44
N VAL A 20 -2.26 -0.89 5.59
CA VAL A 20 -1.65 0.32 5.03
C VAL A 20 -2.35 1.54 5.63
N THR A 21 -1.56 2.41 6.25
CA THR A 21 -2.05 3.67 6.82
C THR A 21 -1.30 4.86 6.26
N ASP A 22 -1.88 6.05 6.36
CA ASP A 22 -1.15 7.29 6.13
C ASP A 22 -0.32 7.72 7.36
N VAL A 23 0.44 8.80 7.21
CA VAL A 23 1.25 9.41 8.29
C VAL A 23 0.43 9.97 9.45
N ALA A 24 -0.87 10.20 9.26
CA ALA A 24 -1.80 10.64 10.31
C ALA A 24 -2.46 9.45 11.05
N GLY A 25 -2.20 8.21 10.60
CA GLY A 25 -2.77 6.99 11.16
C GLY A 25 -4.11 6.59 10.57
N ASN A 26 -4.58 7.22 9.49
CA ASN A 26 -5.81 6.83 8.82
C ASN A 26 -5.58 5.53 8.03
N GLN A 27 -6.49 4.57 8.18
CA GLN A 27 -6.43 3.31 7.46
C GLN A 27 -6.84 3.50 5.99
N LEU A 28 -5.89 3.25 5.09
CA LEU A 28 -6.09 3.35 3.64
C LEU A 28 -6.52 2.02 3.02
N GLY A 29 -6.25 0.91 3.70
CA GLY A 29 -6.66 -0.42 3.28
C GLY A 29 -5.69 -1.50 3.74
N THR A 30 -5.68 -2.62 3.03
CA THR A 30 -4.79 -3.76 3.27
C THR A 30 -4.16 -4.20 1.95
N VAL A 31 -2.91 -4.65 1.98
CA VAL A 31 -2.26 -5.21 0.78
C VAL A 31 -2.96 -6.51 0.39
N ARG A 32 -3.47 -6.56 -0.83
CA ARG A 32 -4.22 -7.70 -1.38
C ARG A 32 -3.39 -8.53 -2.35
N ASP A 33 -2.49 -7.87 -3.10
CA ASP A 33 -1.63 -8.51 -4.10
C ASP A 33 -0.33 -7.73 -4.28
N VAL A 34 0.66 -8.36 -4.90
CA VAL A 34 1.96 -7.77 -5.23
C VAL A 34 2.33 -8.15 -6.66
N TYR A 35 2.68 -7.16 -7.48
CA TYR A 35 3.21 -7.39 -8.82
C TYR A 35 4.46 -6.56 -9.06
N ARG A 36 5.14 -6.81 -10.18
CA ARG A 36 6.31 -6.02 -10.60
C ARG A 36 5.99 -5.20 -11.83
N ALA A 37 6.30 -3.91 -11.77
CA ALA A 37 6.19 -2.99 -12.90
C ALA A 37 7.36 -2.00 -12.90
N GLY A 38 7.94 -1.73 -14.06
CA GLY A 38 9.01 -0.73 -14.20
C GLY A 38 10.27 -0.99 -13.37
N GLY A 39 10.51 -2.23 -12.93
CA GLY A 39 11.64 -2.60 -12.07
C GLY A 39 11.41 -2.40 -10.57
N ALA A 40 10.20 -2.04 -10.15
CA ALA A 40 9.80 -1.95 -8.74
C ALA A 40 8.66 -2.93 -8.43
N GLU A 41 8.61 -3.38 -7.18
CA GLU A 41 7.41 -4.01 -6.61
C GLU A 41 6.30 -2.96 -6.46
N VAL A 42 5.07 -3.36 -6.75
CA VAL A 42 3.86 -2.57 -6.58
C VAL A 42 2.87 -3.39 -5.77
N PHE A 43 2.34 -2.80 -4.71
CA PHE A 43 1.35 -3.41 -3.84
C PHE A 43 -0.04 -2.94 -4.25
N VAL A 44 -0.96 -3.88 -4.45
CA VAL A 44 -2.38 -3.56 -4.64
C VAL A 44 -2.98 -3.43 -3.25
N VAL A 45 -3.44 -2.23 -2.90
CA VAL A 45 -4.09 -1.95 -1.61
C VAL A 45 -5.58 -1.83 -1.83
N ASP A 46 -6.38 -2.44 -0.97
CA ASP A 46 -7.84 -2.44 -1.09
C ASP A 46 -8.57 -2.43 0.26
N GLY A 47 -9.87 -2.14 0.24
CA GLY A 47 -10.75 -2.24 1.40
C GLY A 47 -10.75 -1.04 2.35
N GLY A 48 -10.13 0.09 1.97
CA GLY A 48 -10.22 1.34 2.71
C GLY A 48 -11.11 2.39 2.05
N ALA A 49 -11.21 3.57 2.68
CA ALA A 49 -12.12 4.64 2.27
C ALA A 49 -11.80 5.26 0.89
N VAL A 50 -10.57 5.10 0.40
CA VAL A 50 -10.12 5.61 -0.90
C VAL A 50 -10.36 4.64 -2.06
N GLY A 51 -10.82 3.41 -1.79
CA GLY A 51 -10.95 2.34 -2.78
C GLY A 51 -9.65 1.59 -3.04
N SER A 52 -9.62 0.79 -4.11
CA SER A 52 -8.42 0.04 -4.50
C SER A 52 -7.42 0.93 -5.24
N PHE A 53 -6.13 0.83 -4.91
CA PHE A 53 -5.06 1.60 -5.57
C PHE A 53 -3.73 0.85 -5.62
N ASP A 54 -2.85 1.32 -6.51
CA ASP A 54 -1.49 0.84 -6.66
C ASP A 54 -0.51 1.64 -5.79
N LEU A 55 0.26 0.93 -4.97
CA LEU A 55 1.28 1.50 -4.09
C LEU A 55 2.67 1.04 -4.55
N PRO A 56 3.45 1.88 -5.25
CA PRO A 56 4.82 1.54 -5.61
C PRO A 56 5.69 1.40 -4.36
N ALA A 57 6.42 0.29 -4.25
CA ALA A 57 7.25 -0.05 -3.09
C ALA A 57 8.59 0.72 -3.06
N VAL A 58 8.51 2.04 -3.13
CA VAL A 58 9.67 2.95 -3.19
C VAL A 58 9.63 3.95 -2.04
N ARG A 59 10.83 4.42 -1.65
CA ARG A 59 11.04 5.36 -0.53
C ARG A 59 10.32 6.70 -0.70
N ALA A 60 9.92 7.05 -1.92
CA ALA A 60 9.17 8.26 -2.20
C ALA A 60 7.76 8.22 -1.57
N PHE A 61 7.14 7.04 -1.52
CA PHE A 61 5.76 6.86 -1.03
C PHE A 61 5.71 6.13 0.30
N ILE A 62 6.59 5.14 0.52
CA ILE A 62 6.60 4.37 1.77
C ILE A 62 7.53 5.03 2.79
N ARG A 63 6.94 5.46 3.91
CA ARG A 63 7.64 6.06 5.05
C ARG A 63 8.10 5.01 6.05
N ILE A 64 7.25 4.02 6.34
CA ILE A 64 7.57 2.89 7.20
C ILE A 64 7.19 1.60 6.50
N PHE A 65 8.14 0.66 6.43
CA PHE A 65 7.93 -0.68 5.88
C PHE A 65 8.26 -1.72 6.95
N ALA A 66 7.25 -2.17 7.67
CA ALA A 66 7.38 -3.16 8.73
C ALA A 66 6.30 -4.26 8.60
N PRO A 67 6.28 -5.02 7.50
CA PRO A 67 5.24 -6.02 7.23
C PRO A 67 5.16 -7.10 8.31
N ARG A 68 6.28 -7.45 8.96
CA ARG A 68 6.30 -8.37 10.12
C ARG A 68 5.61 -7.84 11.37
N ARG A 69 5.48 -6.51 11.49
CA ARG A 69 4.67 -5.85 12.52
C ARG A 69 3.21 -5.64 12.06
N GLY A 70 2.88 -6.00 10.82
CA GLY A 70 1.58 -5.73 10.22
C GLY A 70 1.37 -4.26 9.86
N GLU A 71 2.44 -3.51 9.62
CA GLU A 71 2.37 -2.05 9.44
C GLU A 71 3.14 -1.59 8.19
N ILE A 72 2.43 -0.89 7.30
CA ILE A 72 3.00 -0.09 6.21
C ILE A 72 2.43 1.32 6.34
N VAL A 73 3.31 2.32 6.44
CA VAL A 73 2.92 3.73 6.49
C VAL A 73 3.35 4.42 5.22
N VAL A 74 2.41 5.09 4.58
CA VAL A 74 2.62 5.81 3.32
C VAL A 74 2.34 7.29 3.43
N ASP A 75 2.90 8.04 2.49
CA ASP A 75 2.57 9.44 2.26
C ASP A 75 1.40 9.52 1.28
N ALA A 76 0.18 9.68 1.82
CA ALA A 76 -1.04 9.70 1.03
C ALA A 76 -1.12 10.93 0.11
N ASP A 77 -0.60 12.09 0.54
CA ASP A 77 -0.51 13.29 -0.28
C ASP A 77 0.42 13.09 -1.47
N ALA A 78 1.58 12.43 -1.27
CA ALA A 78 2.49 12.12 -2.37
C ALA A 78 1.89 11.14 -3.39
N LEU A 79 0.94 10.29 -2.96
CA LEU A 79 0.18 9.38 -3.83
C LEU A 79 -1.07 10.02 -4.43
N ASP A 80 -1.37 11.29 -4.12
CA ASP A 80 -2.61 11.99 -4.46
C ASP A 80 -3.88 11.20 -4.08
N LEU A 81 -3.80 10.42 -2.99
CA LEU A 81 -4.91 9.62 -2.47
C LEU A 81 -5.89 10.52 -1.73
N ARG A 82 -6.68 11.26 -2.49
CA ARG A 82 -7.84 11.95 -1.96
C ARG A 82 -9.00 10.96 -1.89
N PRO A 83 -9.76 10.91 -0.77
CA PRO A 83 -11.03 10.20 -0.80
C PRO A 83 -11.83 10.76 -1.98
N PRO A 84 -12.44 9.90 -2.81
CA PRO A 84 -13.22 10.37 -3.94
C PRO A 84 -14.30 11.30 -3.39
N MET A 85 -14.09 12.61 -3.57
CA MET A 85 -15.13 13.59 -3.40
C MET A 85 -16.24 13.11 -4.32
N GLN A 86 -17.39 12.81 -3.71
CA GLN A 86 -18.61 12.31 -4.34
C GLN A 86 -18.60 12.55 -5.85
N ARG A 87 -18.54 11.49 -6.65
CA ARG A 87 -18.82 11.57 -8.09
C ARG A 87 -20.31 11.87 -8.26
N GLY A 88 -20.69 13.09 -7.90
CA GLY A 88 -21.94 13.72 -8.26
C GLY A 88 -21.69 14.44 -9.57
N GLU A 89 -21.98 13.75 -10.67
CA GLU A 89 -22.52 14.43 -11.85
C GLU A 89 -23.47 13.43 -12.52
N PRO A 90 -24.79 13.68 -12.51
CA PRO A 90 -25.70 12.96 -13.39
C PRO A 90 -25.43 13.41 -14.84
N GLU A 91 -25.28 12.46 -15.76
CA GLU A 91 -25.17 12.74 -17.20
C GLU A 91 -26.48 13.40 -17.70
N PRO A 92 -26.43 14.47 -18.51
CA PRO A 92 -27.60 15.23 -18.97
C PRO A 92 -28.46 14.51 -20.02
#